data_AF-A0A2Z3HAS2-F1
#
_entry.id   AF-A0A2Z3HAS2-F1
#
_cell.length_a   1.000
_cell.length_b   1.000
_cell.length_c   1.000
_cell.angle_alpha   90.00
_cell.angle_beta   90.00
_cell.angle_gamma   90.00
#
_symmetry.space_group_name_H-M   'P 1'
#
loop_
_entity.id
_entity.type
_entity.pdbx_description
1 polymer ?
#
loop_
_entity_poly.entity_id
_entity_poly.type
_entity_poly.pdbx_seq_one_letter_code
_entity_poly.pdbx_strand_id
1 'polypeptide(L)'
;MIGPGLVHALLFVAVAGVFLLFARDWSVRVVGAFLIVPRAVAAPFTDGEVIVLGSGIVASVFHVVYGLLYAPAGPSEGGAETLTPPEADDTSEPATCVACRGSIPAGADTCPACGWSYTAG
;
A
#
# COMPACT_ATOMS: atom_id res chain seq x y z
N MET A 1 45.55 1.02 -8.78
CA MET A 1 44.82 0.96 -10.07
C MET A 1 43.62 0.06 -9.88
N ILE A 2 42.41 0.57 -10.07
CA ILE A 2 41.19 -0.23 -9.97
C ILE A 2 41.15 -1.15 -11.19
N GLY A 3 41.10 -2.47 -10.97
CA GLY A 3 41.05 -3.44 -12.06
C GLY A 3 39.71 -3.40 -12.80
N PRO A 4 39.68 -3.74 -14.11
CA PRO A 4 38.46 -3.69 -14.91
C PRO A 4 37.32 -4.54 -14.31
N GLY A 5 37.63 -5.68 -13.68
CA GLY A 5 36.62 -6.51 -13.02
C GLY A 5 35.86 -5.79 -11.88
N LEU A 6 36.54 -4.95 -11.11
CA LEU A 6 35.89 -4.16 -10.04
C LEU A 6 34.94 -3.11 -10.63
N VAL A 7 35.32 -2.48 -11.74
CA VAL A 7 34.48 -1.48 -12.42
C VAL A 7 33.17 -2.09 -12.90
N HIS A 8 33.22 -3.28 -13.51
CA HIS A 8 32.01 -3.98 -13.96
C HIS A 8 31.11 -4.41 -12.79
N ALA A 9 31.71 -4.88 -11.69
CA ALA A 9 30.95 -5.23 -10.49
C ALA A 9 30.25 -4.01 -9.89
N LEU A 10 30.94 -2.87 -9.79
CA LEU A 10 30.36 -1.61 -9.30
C LEU A 10 29.26 -1.09 -10.22
N LEU A 11 29.41 -1.22 -11.54
CA LEU A 11 28.39 -0.83 -12.51
C LEU A 11 27.13 -1.70 -12.38
N PHE A 12 27.29 -3.02 -12.22
CA PHE A 12 26.16 -3.92 -11.99
C PHE A 12 25.40 -3.58 -10.71
N VAL A 13 26.13 -3.30 -9.62
CA VAL A 13 25.54 -2.87 -8.34
C VAL A 13 24.81 -1.53 -8.47
N ALA A 14 25.38 -0.57 -9.21
CA ALA A 14 24.73 0.71 -9.45
C ALA A 14 23.45 0.57 -10.27
N VAL A 15 23.45 -0.27 -11.31
CA VAL A 15 22.24 -0.56 -12.10
C VAL A 15 21.16 -1.19 -11.23
N ALA A 16 21.52 -2.18 -10.41
CA ALA A 16 20.57 -2.76 -9.44
C ALA A 16 20.03 -1.71 -8.46
N GLY A 17 20.87 -0.80 -7.98
CA GLY A 17 20.47 0.33 -7.15
C GLY A 17 19.44 1.25 -7.83
N VAL A 18 19.61 1.53 -9.12
CA VAL A 18 18.66 2.32 -9.92
C VAL A 18 17.30 1.62 -10.00
N PHE A 19 17.27 0.30 -10.22
CA PHE A 19 16.01 -0.45 -10.22
C PHE A 19 15.28 -0.35 -8.87
N LEU A 20 16.02 -0.36 -7.76
CA LEU A 20 15.43 -0.24 -6.42
C LEU A 20 14.87 1.16 -6.11
N LEU A 21 15.31 2.21 -6.82
CA LEU A 21 14.69 3.54 -6.70
C LEU A 21 13.21 3.56 -7.13
N PHE A 22 12.80 2.62 -7.99
CA PHE A 22 11.42 2.47 -8.44
C PHE A 22 10.56 1.59 -7.52
N ALA A 23 11.13 1.04 -6.44
CA ALA A 23 10.36 0.24 -5.49
C ALA A 23 9.25 1.08 -4.83
N ARG A 24 8.17 0.43 -4.38
CA ARG A 24 7.07 1.11 -3.66
C ARG A 24 7.50 1.57 -2.27
N ASP A 25 8.33 0.77 -1.61
CA ASP A 25 8.75 1.01 -0.23
C ASP A 25 9.90 2.01 -0.11
N TRP A 26 9.73 2.99 0.78
CA TRP A 26 10.72 4.05 1.02
C TRP A 26 12.10 3.51 1.42
N SER A 27 12.14 2.53 2.32
CA SER A 27 13.39 1.92 2.80
C SER A 27 14.19 1.28 1.66
N VAL A 28 13.50 0.67 0.69
CA VAL A 28 14.14 0.02 -0.47
C VAL A 28 14.73 1.06 -1.42
N ARG A 29 14.05 2.22 -1.59
CA ARG A 29 14.58 3.35 -2.37
C ARG A 29 15.87 3.89 -1.76
N VAL A 30 15.91 4.03 -0.43
CA VAL A 30 17.11 4.50 0.28
C VAL A 30 18.28 3.54 0.05
N VAL A 31 18.05 2.22 0.15
CA VAL A 31 19.07 1.21 -0.16
C VAL A 31 19.53 1.33 -1.63
N GLY A 32 18.59 1.51 -2.57
CA GLY A 32 18.91 1.75 -3.98
C GLY A 32 19.84 2.94 -4.20
N ALA A 33 19.59 4.07 -3.53
CA ALA A 33 20.45 5.24 -3.59
C ALA A 33 21.86 4.95 -3.05
N PHE A 34 21.97 4.24 -1.92
CA PHE A 34 23.27 3.85 -1.35
C PHE A 34 24.09 2.96 -2.29
N LEU A 35 23.46 2.07 -3.06
CA LEU A 35 24.17 1.18 -3.99
C LEU A 35 24.76 1.91 -5.21
N ILE A 36 24.27 3.11 -5.53
CA ILE A 36 24.79 3.92 -6.64
C ILE A 36 26.06 4.69 -6.23
N VAL A 37 26.19 5.06 -4.94
CA VAL A 37 27.29 5.90 -4.43
C VAL A 37 28.69 5.30 -4.66
N PRO A 38 28.96 4.00 -4.40
CA PRO A 38 30.29 3.43 -4.61
C PRO A 38 30.79 3.57 -6.05
N ARG A 39 29.90 3.42 -7.04
CA ARG A 39 30.24 3.58 -8.46
C ARG A 39 30.53 5.04 -8.81
N ALA A 40 29.78 5.97 -8.23
CA ALA A 40 29.99 7.41 -8.42
C ALA A 40 31.36 7.88 -7.89
N VAL A 41 31.80 7.30 -6.77
CA VAL A 41 33.08 7.64 -6.14
C VAL A 41 34.26 6.97 -6.85
N ALA A 42 34.08 5.74 -7.34
CA ALA A 42 35.18 4.93 -7.88
C ALA A 42 35.64 5.35 -9.28
N ALA A 43 34.79 5.97 -10.10
CA ALA A 43 35.16 6.41 -11.45
C ALA A 43 34.26 7.55 -11.94
N PRO A 44 34.81 8.49 -12.74
CA PRO A 44 34.00 9.53 -13.37
C PRO A 44 32.90 8.89 -14.24
N PHE A 45 31.72 9.49 -14.22
CA PHE A 45 30.63 9.05 -15.09
C PHE A 45 30.91 9.45 -16.53
N THR A 46 30.58 8.57 -17.45
CA THR A 46 30.52 8.90 -18.88
C THR A 46 29.26 9.69 -19.18
N ASP A 47 29.27 10.51 -20.24
CA ASP A 47 28.10 11.33 -20.63
C ASP A 47 26.83 10.48 -20.82
N GLY A 48 26.98 9.25 -21.34
CA GLY A 48 25.88 8.30 -21.48
C GLY A 48 25.33 7.78 -20.14
N GLU A 49 26.19 7.51 -19.16
CA GLU A 49 25.75 7.11 -17.80
C GLU A 49 25.03 8.25 -17.08
N VAL A 50 25.47 9.49 -17.27
CA VAL A 50 24.80 10.66 -16.68
C VAL A 50 23.37 10.80 -17.21
N ILE A 51 23.15 10.58 -18.51
CA ILE A 51 21.83 10.63 -19.12
C ILE A 51 20.92 9.52 -18.56
N VAL A 52 21.42 8.29 -18.45
CA VAL A 52 20.63 7.14 -17.95
C VAL A 52 20.35 7.24 -16.46
N LEU A 53 21.36 7.54 -15.64
CA LEU A 53 21.18 7.70 -14.19
C LEU A 53 20.37 8.95 -13.86
N GLY A 54 20.65 10.06 -14.55
CA GLY A 54 19.93 11.32 -14.38
C GLY A 54 18.45 11.18 -14.73
N SER A 55 18.12 10.52 -15.85
CA SER A 55 16.71 10.26 -16.20
C SER A 55 16.00 9.35 -15.21
N GLY A 56 16.69 8.33 -14.67
CA GLY A 56 16.15 7.48 -13.61
C GLY A 56 15.86 8.23 -12.30
N ILE A 57 16.76 9.13 -11.90
CA ILE A 57 16.58 10.00 -10.72
C ILE A 57 15.39 10.95 -10.94
N VAL A 58 15.33 11.63 -12.09
CA VAL A 58 14.23 12.55 -12.41
C VAL A 58 12.89 11.81 -12.44
N ALA A 59 12.83 10.63 -13.06
CA ALA A 59 11.63 9.80 -13.09
C ALA A 59 11.22 9.36 -11.67
N SER A 60 12.17 8.97 -10.82
CA SER A 60 11.90 8.59 -9.42
C SER A 60 11.39 9.77 -8.60
N VAL A 61 12.01 10.94 -8.71
CA VAL A 61 11.55 12.17 -8.03
C VAL A 61 10.14 12.53 -8.51
N PHE A 62 9.89 12.49 -9.82
CA PHE A 62 8.57 12.73 -10.36
C PHE A 62 7.53 11.75 -9.81
N HIS A 63 7.86 10.45 -9.72
CA HIS A 63 6.98 9.44 -9.15
C HIS A 63 6.68 9.68 -7.66
N VAL A 64 7.69 10.09 -6.88
CA VAL A 64 7.53 10.44 -5.46
C VAL A 64 6.65 11.67 -5.28
N VAL A 65 6.92 12.74 -6.03
CA VAL A 65 6.16 13.99 -5.96
C VAL A 65 4.72 13.77 -6.42
N TYR A 66 4.54 13.04 -7.53
CA TYR A 66 3.21 12.71 -8.03
C TYR A 66 2.46 11.81 -7.04
N GLY A 67 3.13 10.84 -6.42
CA GLY A 67 2.57 10.03 -5.35
C GLY A 67 2.20 10.84 -4.11
N LEU A 68 2.95 11.89 -3.74
CA LEU A 68 2.60 12.76 -2.61
C LEU A 68 1.41 13.68 -2.91
N LEU A 69 1.39 14.26 -4.12
CA LEU A 69 0.36 15.24 -4.51
C LEU A 69 -0.95 14.58 -4.93
N TYR A 70 -0.87 13.38 -5.52
CA TYR A 70 -1.99 12.70 -6.15
C TYR A 70 -2.17 11.28 -5.63
N ALA A 71 -1.56 10.90 -4.50
CA ALA A 71 -2.00 9.70 -3.80
C ALA A 71 -3.51 9.83 -3.60
N PRO A 72 -4.33 8.93 -4.17
CA PRO A 72 -5.69 8.78 -3.68
C PRO A 72 -5.55 8.51 -2.19
N ALA A 73 -6.43 9.07 -1.35
CA ALA A 73 -6.51 8.69 0.05
C ALA A 73 -6.48 7.16 0.10
N GLY A 74 -5.32 6.60 0.48
CA GLY A 74 -5.16 5.17 0.56
C GLY A 74 -6.22 4.67 1.55
N PRO A 75 -6.69 3.43 1.43
CA PRO A 75 -7.46 2.84 2.50
C PRO A 75 -6.65 3.03 3.78
N SER A 76 -7.20 3.79 4.71
CA SER A 76 -6.56 4.19 5.94
C SER A 76 -6.07 2.94 6.68
N GLU A 77 -4.78 2.62 6.55
CA GLU A 77 -4.14 1.66 7.42
C GLU A 77 -4.23 2.22 8.84
N GLY A 78 -5.03 1.59 9.69
CA GLY A 78 -5.29 2.07 11.04
C GLY A 78 -6.44 3.07 11.13
N GLY A 79 -7.56 2.78 10.47
CA GLY A 79 -8.83 3.08 11.12
C GLY A 79 -8.82 2.37 12.48
N ALA A 80 -8.51 3.10 13.55
CA ALA A 80 -9.18 2.86 14.80
C ALA A 80 -10.67 2.91 14.42
N GLU A 81 -11.26 1.73 14.19
CA GLU A 81 -12.69 1.53 14.27
C GLU A 81 -13.03 2.07 15.65
N THR A 82 -13.36 3.36 15.67
CA THR A 82 -14.19 3.92 16.72
C THR A 82 -15.41 3.05 16.59
N LEU A 83 -15.54 2.10 17.51
CA LEU A 83 -16.71 1.27 17.68
C LEU A 83 -17.86 2.25 17.86
N THR A 84 -18.43 2.72 16.76
CA THR A 84 -19.73 3.34 16.76
C THR A 84 -20.60 2.29 17.43
N PRO A 85 -21.23 2.61 18.57
CA PRO A 85 -22.16 1.68 19.18
C PRO A 85 -23.08 1.18 18.06
N PRO A 86 -23.32 -0.15 17.95
CA PRO A 86 -24.23 -0.65 16.94
C PRO A 86 -25.50 0.20 17.01
N GLU A 87 -25.90 0.73 15.86
CA GLU A 87 -27.10 1.53 15.76
C GLU A 87 -28.24 0.72 16.39
N ALA A 88 -29.05 1.36 17.25
CA ALA A 88 -30.11 0.66 17.95
C ALA A 88 -31.02 0.00 16.90
N ASP A 89 -31.25 -1.31 17.06
CA ASP A 89 -32.04 -2.07 16.11
C ASP A 89 -33.43 -1.43 15.99
N ASP A 90 -33.83 -1.09 14.76
CA ASP A 90 -35.11 -0.44 14.51
C ASP A 90 -36.23 -1.47 14.63
N THR A 91 -36.70 -1.64 15.85
CA THR A 91 -37.80 -2.53 16.19
C THR A 91 -39.17 -1.93 15.87
N SER A 92 -39.24 -0.73 15.28
CA SER A 92 -40.49 -0.04 14.97
C SER A 92 -41.22 -0.65 13.77
N GLU A 93 -40.48 -1.34 12.90
CA GLU A 93 -41.00 -1.94 11.69
C GLU A 93 -40.94 -3.47 11.73
N PRO A 94 -41.85 -4.17 11.03
CA PRO A 94 -41.78 -5.61 10.90
C PRO A 94 -40.55 -6.02 10.07
N ALA A 95 -39.75 -6.93 10.60
CA ALA A 95 -38.54 -7.44 9.97
C ALA A 95 -38.79 -8.77 9.22
N THR A 96 -37.88 -9.16 8.32
CA THR A 96 -37.94 -10.46 7.64
C THR A 96 -37.03 -11.47 8.34
N CYS A 97 -37.59 -12.61 8.76
CA CYS A 97 -36.84 -13.68 9.40
C CYS A 97 -35.80 -14.29 8.43
N VAL A 98 -34.54 -14.36 8.87
CA VAL A 98 -33.45 -14.93 8.06
C VAL A 98 -33.57 -16.44 7.87
N ALA A 99 -34.22 -17.16 8.80
CA ALA A 99 -34.35 -18.61 8.76
C ALA A 99 -35.48 -19.07 7.83
N CYS A 100 -36.69 -18.54 8.00
CA CYS A 100 -37.87 -19.01 7.27
C CYS A 100 -38.46 -17.99 6.30
N ARG A 101 -37.86 -16.81 6.15
CA ARG A 101 -38.37 -15.67 5.34
C ARG A 101 -39.77 -15.18 5.74
N GLY A 102 -40.26 -15.58 6.92
CA GLY A 102 -41.51 -15.09 7.48
C GLY A 102 -41.38 -13.66 8.03
N SER A 103 -42.51 -12.99 8.25
CA SER A 103 -42.54 -11.66 8.88
C SER A 103 -42.41 -11.78 10.39
N ILE A 104 -41.49 -11.01 10.98
CA ILE A 104 -41.33 -10.80 12.42
C ILE A 104 -42.03 -9.48 12.74
N PRO A 105 -43.05 -9.45 13.61
CA PRO A 105 -43.78 -8.23 13.92
C PRO A 105 -42.89 -7.21 14.64
N ALA A 106 -43.21 -5.92 14.49
CA ALA A 106 -42.53 -4.83 15.18
C ALA A 106 -42.48 -5.08 16.71
N GLY A 107 -41.33 -4.82 17.32
CA GLY A 107 -41.08 -5.03 18.75
C GLY A 107 -40.86 -6.48 19.19
N ALA A 108 -40.78 -7.45 18.27
CA ALA A 108 -40.54 -8.85 18.60
C ALA A 108 -39.16 -9.32 18.13
N ASP A 109 -38.41 -9.95 19.04
CA ASP A 109 -37.06 -10.47 18.75
C ASP A 109 -37.07 -11.94 18.32
N THR A 110 -38.26 -12.53 18.17
CA THR A 110 -38.45 -13.96 17.86
C THR A 110 -39.46 -14.12 16.74
N CYS A 111 -39.12 -14.94 15.74
CA CYS A 111 -39.99 -15.27 14.64
C CYS A 111 -41.12 -16.21 15.09
N PRO A 112 -42.40 -15.82 14.96
CA PRO A 112 -43.52 -16.67 15.37
C PRO A 112 -43.74 -17.89 14.45
N ALA A 113 -43.18 -17.87 13.25
CA ALA A 113 -43.35 -18.95 12.27
C ALA A 113 -42.38 -20.12 12.47
N CYS A 114 -41.16 -19.86 12.94
CA CYS A 114 -40.11 -20.89 13.06
C CYS A 114 -39.36 -20.90 14.40
N GLY A 115 -39.64 -19.96 15.31
CA GLY A 115 -39.01 -19.89 16.63
C GLY A 115 -37.59 -19.31 16.64
N TRP A 116 -37.08 -18.81 15.51
CA TRP A 116 -35.74 -18.22 15.41
C TRP A 116 -35.66 -16.86 16.13
N SER A 117 -34.56 -16.56 16.84
CA SER A 117 -34.35 -15.29 17.57
C SER A 117 -32.91 -14.76 17.43
N TYR A 118 -32.76 -13.43 17.41
CA TYR A 118 -31.47 -12.72 17.38
C TYR A 118 -30.67 -12.80 18.70
N THR A 119 -31.32 -13.18 19.81
CA THR A 119 -30.70 -13.24 21.15
C THR A 119 -30.12 -14.60 21.51
N ALA A 120 -30.37 -15.64 20.70
CA ALA A 120 -29.81 -16.97 20.88
C ALA A 120 -28.41 -17.05 20.22
N GLY A 121 -27.44 -16.38 20.84
CA GLY A 121 -26.00 -16.51 20.57
C GLY A 121 -25.30 -17.26 21.68
#